data_AF-A0A2V5LGJ5-F1
#
_entry.id   AF-A0A2V5LGJ5-F1
#
_cell.length_a   1.000
_cell.length_b   1.000
_cell.length_c   1.000
_cell.angle_alpha   90.00
_cell.angle_beta   90.00
_cell.angle_gamma   90.00
#
_symmetry.space_group_name_H-M   'P 1'
#
loop_
_entity.id
_entity.type
_entity.pdbx_description
1 polymer ?
#
loop_
_entity_poly.entity_id
_entity_poly.type
_entity_poly.pdbx_seq_one_letter_code
_entity_poly.pdbx_strand_id
1 'polypeptide(L)'
;MIRAIALPVMFLTSAMMALAADQSSNSDEPGEFDIEPPILKQNLSDELAEAGTPDGDVARWEKKVDRAKRNAAGAERLWKIGVLAKVEVEQRALKAIKCEAELASARVAQAKGTVAEQGSRVTSGEATKQELEVAKTALAQLIEAEQKAVAKRESAELEFAEANLRRQQRLLTLGSAHKSDVTNAEEKLAELKGPKN
;
A
#
# COMPACT_ATOMS: atom_id res chain seq x y z
N MET A 1 7.42 -0.51 -66.02
CA MET A 1 7.53 0.64 -65.08
C MET A 1 6.89 0.21 -63.75
N ILE A 2 7.49 0.60 -62.60
CA ILE A 2 6.91 0.81 -61.25
C ILE A 2 5.66 -0.04 -60.85
N ARG A 3 5.73 -1.07 -60.00
CA ARG A 3 5.83 -1.15 -58.50
C ARG A 3 4.49 -0.97 -57.70
N ALA A 4 4.14 -2.00 -56.89
CA ALA A 4 3.24 -2.11 -55.70
C ALA A 4 2.43 -3.43 -55.79
N ILE A 5 2.45 -4.47 -54.92
CA ILE A 5 2.52 -4.62 -53.44
C ILE A 5 1.25 -4.06 -52.77
N ALA A 6 0.40 -4.79 -52.01
CA ALA A 6 0.40 -6.16 -51.43
C ALA A 6 -1.06 -6.73 -51.38
N LEU A 7 -1.51 -7.80 -50.69
CA LEU A 7 -0.95 -8.90 -49.85
C LEU A 7 -2.09 -9.99 -49.70
N PRO A 8 -1.85 -11.32 -49.77
CA PRO A 8 -2.90 -12.30 -49.44
C PRO A 8 -2.75 -12.96 -48.05
N VAL A 9 -3.89 -13.16 -47.40
CA VAL A 9 -4.09 -13.90 -46.14
C VAL A 9 -3.81 -15.40 -46.33
N MET A 10 -3.25 -16.08 -45.31
CA MET A 10 -3.30 -17.55 -45.21
C MET A 10 -3.80 -18.04 -43.85
N PHE A 11 -4.63 -19.07 -43.91
CA PHE A 11 -5.20 -19.85 -42.81
C PHE A 11 -4.28 -21.02 -42.43
N LEU A 12 -4.36 -21.50 -41.17
CA LEU A 12 -4.09 -22.89 -40.75
C LEU A 12 -4.66 -23.09 -39.32
N THR A 13 -5.93 -23.46 -39.15
CA THR A 13 -6.47 -24.83 -38.95
C THR A 13 -6.01 -25.60 -37.70
N SER A 14 -6.94 -25.68 -36.75
CA SER A 14 -7.20 -26.70 -35.70
C SER A 14 -6.33 -27.96 -35.59
N ALA A 15 -5.98 -28.31 -34.35
CA ALA A 15 -5.91 -29.70 -33.88
C ALA A 15 -6.37 -29.78 -32.40
N MET A 16 -7.47 -30.49 -32.14
CA MET A 16 -7.80 -30.99 -30.80
C MET A 16 -7.06 -32.30 -30.55
N MET A 17 -6.56 -32.52 -29.34
CA MET A 17 -6.24 -33.85 -28.82
C MET A 17 -6.72 -33.97 -27.37
N ALA A 18 -7.53 -35.01 -27.10
CA ALA A 18 -8.02 -35.36 -25.78
C ALA A 18 -8.22 -36.89 -25.68
N LEU A 19 -7.40 -37.57 -24.87
CA LEU A 19 -7.63 -38.85 -24.17
C LEU A 19 -6.36 -39.13 -23.34
N ALA A 20 -6.31 -39.05 -22.01
CA ALA A 20 -7.05 -39.72 -20.92
C ALA A 20 -6.48 -41.11 -20.53
N ALA A 21 -5.74 -41.14 -19.42
CA ALA A 21 -5.47 -42.24 -18.47
C ALA A 21 -4.60 -41.64 -17.33
N ASP A 22 -5.20 -41.14 -16.26
CA ASP A 22 -5.36 -41.87 -14.99
C ASP A 22 -4.04 -42.39 -14.38
N GLN A 23 -3.41 -41.57 -13.52
CA GLN A 23 -2.81 -42.07 -12.29
C GLN A 23 -3.09 -41.07 -11.15
N SER A 24 -3.91 -41.53 -10.20
CA SER A 24 -4.09 -40.95 -8.86
C SER A 24 -2.77 -40.55 -8.19
N SER A 25 -2.60 -39.26 -7.88
CA SER A 25 -1.74 -38.80 -6.79
C SER A 25 -2.50 -37.81 -5.90
N ASN A 26 -3.16 -38.34 -4.86
CA ASN A 26 -3.61 -37.52 -3.74
C ASN A 26 -2.37 -36.99 -3.00
N SER A 27 -2.00 -35.74 -3.26
CA SER A 27 -1.12 -34.95 -2.40
C SER A 27 -1.89 -33.77 -1.85
N ASP A 28 -2.71 -34.05 -0.83
CA ASP A 28 -3.08 -33.04 0.18
C ASP A 28 -1.79 -32.65 0.93
N GLU A 29 -0.94 -31.86 0.29
CA GLU A 29 0.07 -31.09 1.00
C GLU A 29 -0.62 -29.86 1.61
N PRO A 30 -0.72 -29.75 2.94
CA PRO A 30 -1.21 -28.54 3.57
C PRO A 30 -0.19 -27.43 3.26
N GLY A 31 -0.53 -26.59 2.27
CA GLY A 31 0.32 -25.50 1.80
C GLY A 31 0.91 -24.73 2.97
N GLU A 32 2.24 -24.65 2.97
CA GLU A 32 3.10 -24.32 4.11
C GLU A 32 2.51 -23.22 4.99
N PHE A 33 2.23 -23.59 6.24
CA PHE A 33 1.71 -22.66 7.24
C PHE A 33 2.84 -21.70 7.66
N ASP A 34 3.01 -20.62 6.90
CA ASP A 34 3.69 -19.39 7.31
C ASP A 34 2.90 -18.70 8.46
N ILE A 35 2.79 -19.41 9.58
CA ILE A 35 2.44 -18.85 10.87
C ILE A 35 3.66 -18.04 11.29
N GLU A 36 3.58 -16.72 11.08
CA GLU A 36 4.62 -15.77 11.48
C GLU A 36 5.04 -16.08 12.94
N PRO A 37 6.31 -16.48 13.19
CA PRO A 37 6.72 -16.89 14.51
C PRO A 37 6.46 -15.76 15.51
N PRO A 38 6.05 -16.07 16.75
CA PRO A 38 5.64 -15.06 17.71
C PRO A 38 6.71 -13.99 17.85
N ILE A 39 6.32 -12.71 17.82
CA ILE A 39 7.24 -11.56 17.81
C ILE A 39 8.16 -11.63 19.03
N LEU A 40 9.33 -12.23 18.85
CA LEU A 40 10.38 -12.27 19.85
C LEU A 40 10.78 -10.83 20.16
N LYS A 41 11.06 -10.52 21.43
CA LYS A 41 11.43 -9.17 21.89
C LYS A 41 12.65 -8.59 21.18
N GLN A 42 13.44 -9.43 20.49
CA GLN A 42 14.55 -9.05 19.61
C GLN A 42 14.09 -8.31 18.34
N ASN A 43 12.89 -8.58 17.81
CA ASN A 43 12.33 -7.80 16.68
C ASN A 43 11.86 -6.38 17.11
N LEU A 44 11.64 -6.14 18.40
CA LEU A 44 11.47 -4.79 18.95
C LEU A 44 12.82 -4.06 19.07
N SER A 45 13.94 -4.80 19.15
CA SER A 45 15.26 -4.18 19.19
C SER A 45 15.62 -3.52 17.85
N ASP A 46 15.20 -4.09 16.71
CA ASP A 46 15.29 -3.44 15.39
C ASP A 46 14.43 -2.16 15.30
N GLU A 47 13.35 -2.07 16.08
CA GLU A 47 12.52 -0.85 16.17
C GLU A 47 13.14 0.23 17.06
N LEU A 48 14.14 -0.10 17.88
CA LEU A 48 14.90 0.80 18.75
C LEU A 48 16.34 1.08 18.28
N ALA A 49 16.94 0.21 17.46
CA ALA A 49 18.31 0.32 17.01
C ALA A 49 18.44 1.33 15.86
N GLU A 50 18.98 2.52 16.16
CA GLU A 50 19.31 3.63 15.25
C GLU A 50 18.16 4.52 14.75
N ALA A 51 17.58 5.30 15.66
CA ALA A 51 17.17 6.66 15.30
C ALA A 51 18.45 7.51 15.12
N GLY A 52 18.75 7.96 13.90
CA GLY A 52 20.00 8.69 13.65
C GLY A 52 20.20 9.25 12.24
N THR A 53 19.65 8.63 11.19
CA THR A 53 19.77 9.12 9.81
C THR A 53 18.43 9.06 9.05
N PRO A 54 18.11 10.06 8.21
CA PRO A 54 16.87 10.09 7.43
C PRO A 54 16.80 8.95 6.38
N ASP A 55 17.95 8.40 5.98
CA ASP A 55 18.03 7.24 5.08
C ASP A 55 17.59 5.94 5.78
N GLY A 56 17.97 5.78 7.05
CA GLY A 56 17.47 4.68 7.90
C GLY A 56 15.94 4.73 8.08
N ASP A 57 15.36 5.92 8.21
CA ASP A 57 13.90 6.09 8.34
C ASP A 57 13.14 5.68 7.07
N VAL A 58 13.64 6.03 5.87
CA VAL A 58 13.04 5.58 4.60
C VAL A 58 13.11 4.05 4.48
N ALA A 59 14.26 3.44 4.77
CA ALA A 59 14.43 1.99 4.73
C ALA A 59 13.53 1.25 5.75
N ARG A 60 13.29 1.83 6.94
CA ARG A 60 12.29 1.32 7.91
C ARG A 60 10.88 1.35 7.32
N TRP A 61 10.50 2.46 6.69
CA TRP A 61 9.17 2.63 6.12
C TRP A 61 8.93 1.70 4.93
N GLU A 62 9.94 1.45 4.10
CA GLU A 62 9.87 0.44 3.02
C GLU A 62 9.59 -0.96 3.56
N LYS A 63 10.35 -1.42 4.56
CA LYS A 63 10.09 -2.69 5.27
C LYS A 63 8.67 -2.75 5.88
N LYS A 64 8.18 -1.63 6.43
CA LYS A 64 6.82 -1.52 7.00
C LYS A 64 5.73 -1.58 5.92
N VAL A 65 5.89 -0.91 4.79
CA VAL A 65 4.97 -0.96 3.63
C VAL A 65 4.88 -2.38 3.06
N ASP A 66 6.03 -3.03 2.85
CA ASP A 66 6.11 -4.39 2.36
C ASP A 66 5.37 -5.38 3.28
N ARG A 67 5.63 -5.32 4.59
CA ARG A 67 4.94 -6.16 5.57
C ARG A 67 3.43 -5.88 5.56
N ALA A 68 3.02 -4.61 5.51
CA ALA A 68 1.61 -4.24 5.48
C ALA A 68 0.90 -4.73 4.20
N LYS A 69 1.56 -4.68 3.05
CA LYS A 69 1.04 -5.21 1.76
C LYS A 69 0.87 -6.72 1.78
N ARG A 70 1.88 -7.48 2.23
CA ARG A 70 1.78 -8.94 2.38
C ARG A 70 0.65 -9.33 3.34
N ASN A 71 0.54 -8.63 4.48
CA ASN A 71 -0.51 -8.86 5.47
C ASN A 71 -1.92 -8.56 4.89
N ALA A 72 -2.09 -7.45 4.17
CA ALA A 72 -3.35 -7.12 3.50
C ALA A 72 -3.74 -8.14 2.42
N ALA A 73 -2.79 -8.61 1.61
CA ALA A 73 -3.03 -9.64 0.59
C ALA A 73 -3.44 -10.99 1.22
N GLY A 74 -2.75 -11.43 2.29
CA GLY A 74 -3.10 -12.65 3.01
C GLY A 74 -4.48 -12.58 3.70
N ALA A 75 -4.91 -11.38 4.12
CA ALA A 75 -6.17 -11.19 4.83
C ALA A 75 -7.41 -11.54 3.99
N GLU A 76 -7.39 -11.34 2.67
CA GLU A 76 -8.52 -11.68 1.81
C GLU A 76 -8.81 -13.19 1.78
N ARG A 77 -7.75 -14.02 1.72
CA ARG A 77 -7.87 -15.49 1.83
C ARG A 77 -8.48 -15.87 3.17
N LEU A 78 -7.97 -15.28 4.26
CA LEU A 78 -8.44 -15.59 5.62
C LEU A 78 -9.90 -15.17 5.87
N TRP A 79 -10.38 -14.10 5.24
CA TRP A 79 -11.80 -13.75 5.24
C TRP A 79 -12.67 -14.71 4.44
N LYS A 80 -12.22 -15.16 3.26
CA LYS A 80 -12.95 -16.14 2.43
C LYS A 80 -13.17 -17.48 3.14
N ILE A 81 -12.22 -17.91 3.98
CA ILE A 81 -12.35 -19.13 4.81
C ILE A 81 -13.01 -18.87 6.18
N GLY A 82 -13.48 -17.65 6.45
CA GLY A 82 -14.20 -17.30 7.69
C GLY A 82 -13.32 -17.09 8.94
N VAL A 83 -11.99 -17.05 8.80
CA VAL A 83 -11.06 -16.86 9.93
C VAL A 83 -10.99 -15.40 10.39
N LEU A 84 -11.10 -14.43 9.48
CA LEU A 84 -11.11 -13.00 9.82
C LEU A 84 -12.45 -12.34 9.50
N ALA A 85 -12.86 -11.39 10.33
CA ALA A 85 -13.98 -10.51 10.00
C ALA A 85 -13.61 -9.57 8.84
N LYS A 86 -14.59 -9.22 7.99
CA LYS A 86 -14.36 -8.33 6.84
C LYS A 86 -13.76 -6.97 7.24
N VAL A 87 -14.13 -6.45 8.41
CA VAL A 87 -13.58 -5.20 8.98
C VAL A 87 -12.07 -5.26 9.16
N GLU A 88 -11.51 -6.42 9.53
CA GLU A 88 -10.06 -6.58 9.72
C GLU A 88 -9.31 -6.59 8.38
N VAL A 89 -9.90 -7.14 7.32
CA VAL A 89 -9.33 -7.06 5.96
C VAL A 89 -9.29 -5.61 5.50
N GLU A 90 -10.40 -4.90 5.64
CA GLU A 90 -10.52 -3.48 5.32
C GLU A 90 -9.51 -2.64 6.14
N GLN A 91 -9.31 -2.94 7.43
CA GLN A 91 -8.34 -2.27 8.30
C GLN A 91 -6.89 -2.58 7.92
N ARG A 92 -6.57 -3.83 7.54
CA ARG A 92 -5.21 -4.21 7.07
C ARG A 92 -4.88 -3.55 5.75
N ALA A 93 -5.83 -3.46 4.81
CA ALA A 93 -5.69 -2.69 3.58
C ALA A 93 -5.46 -1.19 3.86
N LEU A 94 -6.27 -0.60 4.75
CA LEU A 94 -6.09 0.79 5.17
C LEU A 94 -4.71 1.03 5.82
N LYS A 95 -4.21 0.09 6.63
CA LYS A 95 -2.86 0.16 7.22
C LYS A 95 -1.77 0.18 6.16
N ALA A 96 -1.89 -0.60 5.08
CA ALA A 96 -0.94 -0.56 3.96
C ALA A 96 -0.93 0.83 3.29
N ILE A 97 -2.10 1.41 3.01
CA ILE A 97 -2.21 2.75 2.41
C ILE A 97 -1.65 3.84 3.34
N LYS A 98 -1.87 3.73 4.66
CA LYS A 98 -1.25 4.62 5.65
C LYS A 98 0.27 4.56 5.60
N CYS A 99 0.86 3.36 5.62
CA CYS A 99 2.31 3.20 5.51
C CYS A 99 2.87 3.73 4.16
N GLU A 100 2.12 3.64 3.05
CA GLU A 100 2.54 4.24 1.77
C GLU A 100 2.63 5.78 1.85
N ALA A 101 1.69 6.43 2.56
CA ALA A 101 1.74 7.87 2.78
C ALA A 101 2.91 8.29 3.68
N GLU A 102 3.12 7.62 4.81
CA GLU A 102 4.26 7.91 5.72
C GLU A 102 5.61 7.70 5.02
N LEU A 103 5.73 6.68 4.16
CA LEU A 103 6.91 6.46 3.31
C LEU A 103 7.16 7.62 2.33
N ALA A 104 6.10 8.16 1.72
CA ALA A 104 6.24 9.30 0.81
C ALA A 104 6.69 10.56 1.57
N SER A 105 6.12 10.82 2.74
CA SER A 105 6.55 11.91 3.63
C SER A 105 8.00 11.75 4.11
N ALA A 106 8.43 10.53 4.46
CA ALA A 106 9.82 10.25 4.82
C ALA A 106 10.80 10.56 3.66
N ARG A 107 10.45 10.16 2.43
CA ARG A 107 11.24 10.48 1.23
C ARG A 107 11.30 11.98 0.94
N VAL A 108 10.22 12.72 1.16
CA VAL A 108 10.23 14.20 1.05
C VAL A 108 11.08 14.85 2.15
N ALA A 109 11.05 14.33 3.38
CA ALA A 109 11.92 14.80 4.46
C ALA A 109 13.42 14.58 4.13
N GLN A 110 13.76 13.39 3.62
CA GLN A 110 15.11 13.07 3.14
C GLN A 110 15.55 14.02 2.00
N ALA A 111 14.69 14.23 0.99
CA ALA A 111 14.98 15.11 -0.15
C ALA A 111 15.14 16.58 0.25
N LYS A 112 14.40 17.06 1.26
CA LYS A 112 14.60 18.39 1.86
C LYS A 112 16.00 18.52 2.48
N GLY A 113 16.48 17.46 3.15
CA GLY A 113 17.85 17.38 3.67
C GLY A 113 18.90 17.45 2.56
N THR A 114 18.79 16.63 1.51
CA THR A 114 19.77 16.61 0.41
C THR A 114 19.81 17.93 -0.38
N VAL A 115 18.67 18.61 -0.57
CA VAL A 115 18.64 19.94 -1.18
C VAL A 115 19.32 21.00 -0.28
N ALA A 116 19.19 20.90 1.05
CA ALA A 116 19.89 21.80 1.97
C ALA A 116 21.42 21.57 1.96
N GLU A 117 21.86 20.31 1.93
CA GLU A 117 23.28 19.94 1.81
C GLU A 117 23.89 20.35 0.46
N GLN A 118 23.15 20.20 -0.64
CA GLN A 118 23.61 20.71 -1.93
C GLN A 118 23.62 22.24 -1.97
N GLY A 119 22.68 22.89 -1.26
CA GLY A 119 22.70 24.33 -1.01
C GLY A 119 24.02 24.79 -0.39
N SER A 120 24.46 24.15 0.69
CA SER A 120 25.74 24.50 1.32
C SER A 120 26.94 24.19 0.43
N ARG A 121 26.95 23.05 -0.28
CA ARG A 121 28.02 22.69 -1.24
C ARG A 121 28.13 23.64 -2.43
N VAL A 122 27.02 24.23 -2.90
CA VAL A 122 27.06 25.29 -3.92
C VAL A 122 27.64 26.59 -3.35
N THR A 123 27.42 26.89 -2.05
CA THR A 123 28.03 28.06 -1.41
C THR A 123 29.51 27.90 -1.07
N SER A 124 30.00 26.68 -0.83
CA SER A 124 31.44 26.37 -0.71
C SER A 124 32.15 26.28 -2.07
N GLY A 125 31.40 26.24 -3.18
CA GLY A 125 31.93 26.07 -4.53
C GLY A 125 32.26 24.62 -4.91
N GLU A 126 31.89 23.65 -4.07
CA GLU A 126 32.14 22.22 -4.25
C GLU A 126 31.08 21.54 -5.15
N ALA A 127 29.90 22.14 -5.30
CA ALA A 127 28.83 21.68 -6.18
C ALA A 127 28.41 22.74 -7.20
N THR A 128 27.90 22.29 -8.34
CA THR A 128 27.40 23.15 -9.40
C THR A 128 25.97 23.62 -9.11
N LYS A 129 25.63 24.81 -9.60
CA LYS A 129 24.23 25.31 -9.55
C LYS A 129 23.26 24.36 -10.28
N GLN A 130 23.73 23.59 -11.25
CA GLN A 130 22.91 22.68 -12.04
C GLN A 130 22.52 21.42 -11.26
N GLU A 131 23.42 20.86 -10.42
CA GLU A 131 23.09 19.75 -9.52
C GLU A 131 22.02 20.15 -8.50
N LEU A 132 22.13 21.37 -7.95
CA LEU A 132 21.14 21.92 -7.01
C LEU A 132 19.76 22.12 -7.66
N GLU A 133 19.67 22.56 -8.91
CA GLU A 133 18.40 22.61 -9.64
C GLU A 133 17.85 21.21 -9.97
N VAL A 134 18.71 20.23 -10.25
CA VAL A 134 18.29 18.82 -10.40
C VAL A 134 17.69 18.28 -9.09
N ALA A 135 18.32 18.52 -7.94
CA ALA A 135 17.75 18.08 -6.66
C ALA A 135 16.45 18.80 -6.29
N LYS A 136 16.31 20.10 -6.63
CA LYS A 136 15.03 20.81 -6.48
C LYS A 136 13.91 20.21 -7.34
N THR A 137 14.20 19.85 -8.59
CA THR A 137 13.17 19.23 -9.46
C THR A 137 12.80 17.82 -8.97
N ALA A 138 13.75 17.03 -8.48
CA ALA A 138 13.47 15.76 -7.81
C ALA A 138 12.63 15.93 -6.52
N LEU A 139 12.93 16.94 -5.69
CA LEU A 139 12.14 17.28 -4.51
C LEU A 139 10.70 17.67 -4.89
N ALA A 140 10.49 18.44 -5.96
CA ALA A 140 9.16 18.80 -6.42
C ALA A 140 8.34 17.57 -6.87
N GLN A 141 8.95 16.63 -7.59
CA GLN A 141 8.32 15.36 -7.96
C GLN A 141 7.96 14.51 -6.74
N LEU A 142 8.82 14.47 -5.72
CA LEU A 142 8.53 13.76 -4.47
C LEU A 142 7.40 14.40 -3.67
N ILE A 143 7.29 15.74 -3.65
CA ILE A 143 6.14 16.44 -3.04
C ILE A 143 4.84 16.12 -3.78
N GLU A 144 4.85 16.08 -5.11
CA GLU A 144 3.67 15.68 -5.89
C GLU A 144 3.26 14.23 -5.61
N ALA A 145 4.24 13.33 -5.44
CA ALA A 145 4.00 11.94 -5.05
C ALA A 145 3.46 11.81 -3.61
N GLU A 146 3.98 12.60 -2.66
CA GLU A 146 3.47 12.70 -1.29
C GLU A 146 2.02 13.17 -1.28
N GLN A 147 1.70 14.27 -1.98
CA GLN A 147 0.32 14.78 -2.07
C GLN A 147 -0.65 13.73 -2.63
N LYS A 148 -0.25 12.97 -3.66
CA LYS A 148 -1.05 11.85 -4.19
C LYS A 148 -1.22 10.71 -3.18
N ALA A 149 -0.18 10.36 -2.43
CA ALA A 149 -0.23 9.32 -1.41
C ALA A 149 -1.11 9.72 -0.21
N VAL A 150 -1.01 10.98 0.23
CA VAL A 150 -1.87 11.57 1.25
C VAL A 150 -3.32 11.59 0.78
N ALA A 151 -3.62 12.13 -0.42
CA ALA A 151 -4.99 12.13 -0.96
C ALA A 151 -5.59 10.72 -1.06
N LYS A 152 -4.79 9.71 -1.46
CA LYS A 152 -5.19 8.29 -1.47
C LYS A 152 -5.47 7.74 -0.07
N ARG A 153 -4.69 8.12 0.93
CA ARG A 153 -4.95 7.78 2.34
C ARG A 153 -6.26 8.40 2.81
N GLU A 154 -6.49 9.67 2.51
CA GLU A 154 -7.69 10.39 2.93
C GLU A 154 -8.96 9.81 2.31
N SER A 155 -8.95 9.49 1.01
CA SER A 155 -10.07 8.82 0.36
C SER A 155 -10.32 7.43 0.96
N ALA A 156 -9.26 6.66 1.24
CA ALA A 156 -9.39 5.35 1.87
C ALA A 156 -9.89 5.40 3.33
N GLU A 157 -9.51 6.43 4.10
CA GLU A 157 -10.04 6.67 5.45
C GLU A 157 -11.54 7.01 5.41
N LEU A 158 -11.97 7.84 4.45
CA LEU A 158 -13.37 8.18 4.22
C LEU A 158 -14.21 6.96 3.77
N GLU A 159 -13.71 6.19 2.79
CA GLU A 159 -14.37 4.97 2.32
C GLU A 159 -14.53 3.93 3.44
N PHE A 160 -13.50 3.76 4.28
CA PHE A 160 -13.55 2.89 5.45
C PHE A 160 -14.58 3.36 6.48
N ALA A 161 -14.63 4.65 6.79
CA ALA A 161 -15.62 5.23 7.71
C ALA A 161 -17.06 5.07 7.18
N GLU A 162 -17.29 5.31 5.88
CA GLU A 162 -18.58 5.08 5.24
C GLU A 162 -18.99 3.59 5.22
N ALA A 163 -18.05 2.68 4.95
CA ALA A 163 -18.30 1.25 5.01
C ALA A 163 -18.66 0.80 6.43
N ASN A 164 -18.00 1.34 7.46
CA ASN A 164 -18.34 1.09 8.85
C ASN A 164 -19.73 1.66 9.20
N LEU A 165 -20.05 2.89 8.84
CA LEU A 165 -21.38 3.48 9.11
C LEU A 165 -22.51 2.62 8.50
N ARG A 166 -22.39 2.25 7.22
CA ARG A 166 -23.34 1.37 6.53
C ARG A 166 -23.48 0.00 7.23
N ARG A 167 -22.41 -0.49 7.87
CA ARG A 167 -22.39 -1.75 8.64
C ARG A 167 -23.12 -1.59 9.98
N GLN A 168 -22.84 -0.54 10.75
CA GLN A 168 -23.50 -0.27 12.02
C GLN A 168 -25.00 -0.04 11.83
N GLN A 169 -25.40 0.71 10.80
CA GLN A 169 -26.80 0.90 10.44
C GLN A 169 -27.52 -0.44 10.16
N ARG A 170 -26.87 -1.35 9.42
CA ARG A 170 -27.42 -2.71 9.18
C ARG A 170 -27.52 -3.52 10.47
N LEU A 171 -26.48 -3.52 11.30
CA LEU A 171 -26.49 -4.25 12.57
C LEU A 171 -27.58 -3.72 13.52
N LEU A 172 -27.81 -2.40 13.54
CA LEU A 172 -28.92 -1.77 14.27
C LEU A 172 -30.29 -2.20 13.72
N THR A 173 -30.49 -2.25 12.40
CA THR A 173 -31.76 -2.76 11.82
C THR A 173 -32.01 -4.24 12.12
N LEU A 174 -30.96 -5.02 12.36
CA LEU A 174 -31.02 -6.42 12.78
C LEU A 174 -31.15 -6.60 14.31
N GLY A 175 -31.20 -5.51 15.08
CA GLY A 175 -31.25 -5.56 16.55
C GLY A 175 -29.95 -6.02 17.23
N SER A 176 -28.84 -6.03 16.49
CA SER A 176 -27.53 -6.59 16.89
C SER A 176 -26.45 -5.55 17.24
N ALA A 177 -26.76 -4.25 17.10
CA ALA A 177 -25.92 -3.13 17.53
C ALA A 177 -26.77 -2.05 18.22
N HIS A 178 -26.12 -1.15 18.95
CA HIS A 178 -26.77 -0.06 19.67
C HIS A 178 -26.78 1.23 18.84
N LYS A 179 -27.69 2.16 19.20
CA LYS A 179 -27.75 3.48 18.56
C LYS A 179 -26.45 4.26 18.71
N SER A 180 -25.75 4.11 19.84
CA SER A 180 -24.42 4.66 20.09
C SER A 180 -23.39 4.24 19.04
N ASP A 181 -23.46 3.02 18.52
CA ASP A 181 -22.47 2.51 17.56
C ASP A 181 -22.63 3.18 16.19
N VAL A 182 -23.86 3.55 15.85
CA VAL A 182 -24.18 4.37 14.67
C VAL A 182 -23.72 5.81 14.89
N THR A 183 -24.08 6.44 16.02
CA THR A 183 -23.65 7.83 16.34
C THR A 183 -22.11 7.96 16.35
N ASN A 184 -21.40 7.04 16.99
CA ASN A 184 -19.93 7.00 17.00
C ASN A 184 -19.32 6.83 15.59
N ALA A 185 -20.04 6.23 14.65
CA ALA A 185 -19.61 6.08 13.26
C ALA A 185 -19.94 7.31 12.40
N GLU A 186 -21.05 7.99 12.70
CA GLU A 186 -21.44 9.28 12.10
C GLU A 186 -20.48 10.40 12.52
N GLU A 187 -20.13 10.48 13.81
CA GLU A 187 -19.15 11.41 14.36
C GLU A 187 -17.78 11.26 13.69
N LYS A 188 -17.23 10.04 13.63
CA LYS A 188 -15.95 9.77 12.94
C LYS A 188 -15.97 10.12 11.45
N LEU A 189 -17.11 9.92 10.78
CA LEU A 189 -17.27 10.31 9.39
C LEU A 189 -17.37 11.83 9.24
N ALA A 190 -17.99 12.53 10.20
CA ALA A 190 -18.05 13.98 10.24
C ALA A 190 -16.68 14.60 10.54
N GLU A 191 -15.89 14.01 11.46
CA GLU A 191 -14.49 14.40 11.72
C GLU A 191 -13.63 14.32 10.45
N LEU A 192 -13.70 13.21 9.72
CA LEU A 192 -12.92 13.00 8.49
C LEU A 192 -13.37 13.89 7.31
N LYS A 193 -14.64 14.31 7.29
CA LYS A 193 -15.19 15.26 6.29
C LYS A 193 -15.11 16.72 6.72
N GLY A 194 -14.76 16.98 7.98
CA GLY A 194 -14.61 18.32 8.53
C GLY A 194 -13.40 19.06 7.95
N PRO A 195 -13.32 20.39 8.13
CA PRO A 195 -12.13 21.14 7.78
C PRO A 195 -10.95 20.63 8.61
N LYS A 196 -9.86 20.25 7.92
CA LYS A 196 -8.58 19.96 8.56
C LYS A 196 -7.92 21.29 8.91
N ASN A 197 -7.73 21.52 10.21
CA ASN A 197 -6.99 22.67 10.77
C ASN A 197 -5.49 22.51 10.56
#